data_AF-A0A061SDA4-F1
#
_entry.id   AF-A0A061SDA4-F1
#
_cell.length_a   1.000
_cell.length_b   1.000
_cell.length_c   1.000
_cell.angle_alpha   90.00
_cell.angle_beta   90.00
_cell.angle_gamma   90.00
#
_symmetry.space_group_name_H-M   'P 1'
#
loop_
_entity.id
_entity.type
_entity.pdbx_description
1 polymer ?
#
loop_
_entity_poly.entity_id
_entity_poly.type
_entity_poly.pdbx_seq_one_letter_code
_entity_poly.pdbx_strand_id
1 'polypeptide(L)'
;MLQDTAVLFSESQKHMPWVKFSSQYKTLKNEDRVVAGHLKIGNSSSLEISACAVFDGHNGSSTALYCRQHFLAELSRWFPPYSLPPETDVMAFQATFYELDRRSNEAGYKSGCTASAIIVTGWLATVANVGDSDVMVQTLAEQRIVSHNHRIGADDQELLRLKSEGAHVAQLSTNLRGPASTGEDGVGSLRIWPGGLAVSRAIGDAVLSRHVIAVPHITQLRIPGTGARFIRRF
;
A
#
# COMPACT_ATOMS: atom_id res chain seq x y z
N MET A 1 12.67 -9.86 20.70
CA MET A 1 11.90 -10.96 20.08
C MET A 1 12.31 -10.99 18.62
N LEU A 2 12.69 -12.16 18.12
CA LEU A 2 13.56 -12.39 16.94
C LEU A 2 13.13 -11.65 15.66
N GLN A 3 14.11 -11.09 14.97
CA GLN A 3 13.99 -10.47 13.65
C GLN A 3 13.94 -11.56 12.58
N ASP A 4 12.83 -11.68 11.86
CA ASP A 4 12.80 -12.42 10.59
C ASP A 4 13.34 -11.51 9.49
N THR A 5 14.65 -11.55 9.26
CA THR A 5 15.27 -10.94 8.09
C THR A 5 15.11 -11.88 6.90
N ALA A 6 14.00 -11.76 6.17
CA ALA A 6 13.92 -12.34 4.83
C ALA A 6 14.68 -11.42 3.86
N VAL A 7 15.66 -11.98 3.16
CA VAL A 7 16.40 -11.27 2.11
C VAL A 7 16.23 -12.02 0.81
N LEU A 8 15.64 -11.36 -0.18
CA LEU A 8 15.41 -11.89 -1.53
C LEU A 8 16.26 -11.10 -2.53
N PHE A 9 16.76 -11.80 -3.55
CA PHE A 9 17.73 -11.26 -4.53
C PHE A 9 17.40 -11.70 -5.96
N SER A 10 17.72 -10.82 -6.91
CA SER A 10 17.74 -11.11 -8.35
C SER A 10 19.16 -10.92 -8.90
N GLU A 11 19.55 -11.75 -9.88
CA GLU A 11 20.80 -11.60 -10.62
C GLU A 11 20.66 -10.49 -11.68
N SER A 12 21.72 -9.72 -11.92
CA SER A 12 21.67 -8.66 -12.94
C SER A 12 21.81 -9.25 -14.35
N GLN A 13 20.82 -9.02 -15.20
CA GLN A 13 21.04 -9.12 -16.64
C GLN A 13 21.78 -7.86 -17.13
N LYS A 14 22.62 -7.97 -18.17
CA LYS A 14 23.25 -6.81 -18.81
C LYS A 14 22.15 -5.78 -19.09
N HIS A 15 22.26 -4.59 -18.49
CA HIS A 15 21.34 -3.44 -18.62
C HIS A 15 20.13 -3.34 -17.66
N MET A 16 19.98 -4.20 -16.64
CA MET A 16 18.94 -4.03 -15.60
C MET A 16 19.54 -3.78 -14.20
N PRO A 17 18.86 -3.00 -13.33
CA PRO A 17 19.30 -2.86 -11.95
C PRO A 17 19.11 -4.16 -11.19
N TRP A 18 20.04 -4.47 -10.29
CA TRP A 18 19.87 -5.53 -9.29
C TRP A 18 18.88 -5.06 -8.23
N VAL A 19 17.92 -5.90 -7.87
CA VAL A 19 16.92 -5.58 -6.83
C VAL A 19 17.12 -6.51 -5.64
N LYS A 20 17.24 -5.90 -4.45
CA LYS A 20 17.34 -6.58 -3.17
C LYS A 20 16.21 -6.12 -2.26
N PHE A 21 15.54 -7.09 -1.64
CA PHE A 21 14.54 -6.83 -0.62
C PHE A 21 15.08 -7.12 0.76
N SER A 22 14.72 -6.28 1.73
CA SER A 22 15.02 -6.49 3.14
C SER A 22 13.88 -5.93 3.98
N SER A 23 13.50 -6.65 5.02
CA SER A 23 12.49 -6.24 5.97
C SER A 23 13.02 -6.29 7.39
N GLN A 24 12.64 -5.29 8.18
CA GLN A 24 12.80 -5.29 9.62
C GLN A 24 11.56 -4.61 10.21
N TYR A 25 10.88 -5.29 11.12
CA TYR A 25 9.67 -4.77 11.75
C TYR A 25 9.57 -5.27 13.19
N LYS A 26 8.75 -4.58 13.98
CA LYS A 26 8.41 -4.99 15.34
C LYS A 26 6.99 -5.53 15.33
N THR A 27 6.81 -6.77 15.77
CA THR A 27 5.47 -7.36 15.84
C THR A 27 4.72 -6.81 17.04
N LEU A 28 3.86 -5.81 16.82
CA LEU A 28 2.88 -5.32 17.77
C LEU A 28 1.50 -5.74 17.24
N LYS A 29 0.69 -6.45 18.04
CA LYS A 29 -0.62 -7.05 17.66
C LYS A 29 -0.60 -8.11 16.56
N ASN A 30 0.50 -8.24 15.81
CA ASN A 30 0.69 -9.22 14.73
C ASN A 30 -0.30 -9.03 13.57
N GLU A 31 -0.54 -7.78 13.18
CA GLU A 31 -1.44 -7.41 12.08
C GLU A 31 -0.67 -7.10 10.78
N ASP A 32 0.57 -6.62 10.87
CA ASP A 32 1.46 -6.30 9.74
C ASP A 32 1.89 -7.52 8.94
N ARG A 33 1.94 -7.38 7.62
CA ARG A 33 2.43 -8.42 6.69
C ARG A 33 3.32 -7.81 5.63
N VAL A 34 4.35 -8.55 5.23
CA VAL A 34 5.27 -8.17 4.15
C VAL A 34 5.29 -9.29 3.10
N VAL A 35 5.33 -8.91 1.84
CA VAL A 35 5.57 -9.81 0.71
C VAL A 35 6.56 -9.17 -0.25
N ALA A 36 7.46 -9.97 -0.79
CA ALA A 36 8.38 -9.55 -1.84
C ALA A 36 8.69 -10.75 -2.74
N GLY A 37 8.99 -10.48 -4.00
CA GLY A 37 9.30 -11.54 -4.96
C GLY A 37 9.78 -11.00 -6.30
N HIS A 38 10.47 -11.87 -7.02
CA HIS A 38 10.83 -11.66 -8.42
C HIS A 38 9.92 -12.55 -9.27
N LEU A 39 9.24 -11.95 -10.24
CA LEU A 39 8.29 -12.60 -11.14
C LEU A 39 8.89 -12.65 -12.54
N LYS A 40 8.76 -13.80 -13.20
CA LYS A 40 9.07 -13.98 -14.62
C LYS A 40 7.76 -14.22 -15.36
N ILE A 41 7.38 -13.29 -16.24
CA ILE A 41 6.13 -13.35 -16.99
C ILE A 41 6.40 -13.75 -18.44
N GLY A 42 5.88 -14.91 -18.86
CA GLY A 42 6.08 -15.46 -20.21
C GLY A 42 7.27 -16.44 -20.33
N ASN A 43 7.44 -17.02 -21.53
CA ASN A 43 8.32 -18.18 -21.74
C ASN A 43 9.65 -17.86 -22.44
N SER A 44 9.65 -17.06 -23.52
CA SER A 44 10.81 -16.92 -24.44
C SER A 44 11.49 -15.54 -24.42
N SER A 45 10.80 -14.52 -23.91
CA SER A 45 11.32 -13.16 -23.65
C SER A 45 10.70 -12.66 -22.35
N SER A 46 10.88 -13.43 -21.28
CA SER A 46 10.13 -13.25 -20.04
C SER A 46 10.37 -11.86 -19.47
N LEU A 47 9.30 -11.11 -19.25
CA LEU A 47 9.36 -9.86 -18.51
C LEU A 47 9.73 -10.18 -17.06
N GLU A 48 10.81 -9.58 -16.58
CA GLU A 48 11.26 -9.71 -15.20
C GLU A 48 10.76 -8.52 -14.39
N ILE A 49 10.01 -8.82 -13.34
CA ILE A 49 9.41 -7.83 -12.44
C ILE A 49 9.90 -8.13 -11.03
N SER A 50 10.35 -7.12 -10.30
CA SER A 50 10.57 -7.23 -8.87
C SER A 50 9.48 -6.47 -8.14
N ALA A 51 8.74 -7.13 -7.25
CA ALA A 51 7.63 -6.51 -6.54
C ALA A 51 7.74 -6.73 -5.04
N CYS A 52 7.36 -5.73 -4.25
CA CYS A 52 7.14 -5.88 -2.82
C CYS A 52 5.93 -5.08 -2.37
N ALA A 53 5.36 -5.50 -1.25
CA ALA A 53 4.30 -4.77 -0.57
C ALA A 53 4.39 -4.97 0.94
N VAL A 54 3.98 -3.94 1.68
CA VAL A 54 3.72 -4.03 3.11
C VAL A 54 2.28 -3.66 3.39
N PHE A 55 1.62 -4.50 4.17
CA PHE A 55 0.23 -4.37 4.58
C PHE A 55 0.20 -4.18 6.09
N ASP A 56 -0.21 -3.01 6.58
CA ASP A 56 -0.46 -2.80 8.01
C ASP A 56 -1.95 -2.99 8.27
N GLY A 57 -2.27 -4.06 9.00
CA GLY A 57 -3.64 -4.49 9.26
C GLY A 57 -4.25 -3.78 10.47
N HIS A 58 -5.56 -3.59 10.43
CA HIS A 58 -6.32 -3.05 11.55
C HIS A 58 -7.65 -3.78 11.72
N ASN A 59 -8.14 -3.80 12.96
CA ASN A 59 -9.34 -4.54 13.37
C ASN A 59 -9.23 -6.06 13.07
N GLY A 60 -8.02 -6.61 13.20
CA GLY A 60 -7.69 -7.99 12.87
C GLY A 60 -6.69 -8.09 11.72
N SER A 61 -6.11 -9.27 11.53
CA SER A 61 -5.03 -9.51 10.56
C SER A 61 -5.45 -10.22 9.28
N SER A 62 -6.73 -10.59 9.15
CA SER A 62 -7.22 -11.43 8.06
C SER A 62 -7.02 -10.79 6.68
N THR A 63 -7.37 -9.51 6.53
CA THR A 63 -7.22 -8.80 5.25
C THR A 63 -5.76 -8.60 4.88
N ALA A 64 -4.90 -8.21 5.82
CA ALA A 64 -3.46 -8.10 5.58
C ALA A 64 -2.82 -9.47 5.20
N LEU A 65 -3.26 -10.56 5.86
CA LEU A 65 -2.79 -11.91 5.57
C LEU A 65 -3.23 -12.36 4.18
N TYR A 66 -4.48 -12.09 3.81
CA TYR A 66 -5.00 -12.36 2.48
C TYR A 66 -4.19 -11.61 1.41
N CYS A 67 -3.97 -10.30 1.60
CA CYS A 67 -3.20 -9.49 0.68
C CYS A 67 -1.77 -10.04 0.50
N ARG A 68 -1.09 -10.40 1.59
CA ARG A 68 0.23 -11.03 1.54
C ARG A 68 0.24 -12.31 0.70
N GLN A 69 -0.76 -13.18 0.87
CA GLN A 69 -0.82 -14.48 0.19
C GLN A 69 -1.11 -14.34 -1.30
N HIS A 70 -1.89 -13.33 -1.70
CA HIS A 70 -2.41 -13.23 -3.06
C HIS A 70 -1.77 -12.12 -3.91
N PHE A 71 -1.09 -11.13 -3.30
CA PHE A 71 -0.58 -9.95 -4.01
C PHE A 71 0.26 -10.28 -5.25
N LEU A 72 1.30 -11.12 -5.12
CA LEU A 72 2.17 -11.44 -6.26
C LEU A 72 1.44 -12.23 -7.36
N ALA A 73 0.54 -13.12 -6.97
CA ALA A 73 -0.23 -13.94 -7.89
C ALA A 73 -1.32 -13.14 -8.62
N GLU A 74 -1.91 -12.15 -7.94
CA GLU A 74 -2.87 -11.24 -8.57
C GLU A 74 -2.15 -10.26 -9.48
N LEU A 75 -1.02 -9.70 -9.02
CA LEU A 75 -0.21 -8.77 -9.80
C LEU A 75 0.22 -9.34 -11.15
N SER A 76 0.74 -10.57 -11.16
CA SER A 76 1.25 -11.21 -12.38
C SER A 76 0.20 -11.39 -13.48
N ARG A 77 -1.10 -11.45 -13.14
CA ARG A 77 -2.20 -11.63 -14.09
C ARG A 77 -2.38 -10.41 -15.01
N TRP A 78 -1.90 -9.26 -14.58
CA TRP A 78 -2.08 -7.98 -15.27
C TRP A 78 -0.90 -7.59 -16.16
N PHE A 79 0.13 -8.43 -16.24
CA PHE A 79 1.29 -8.22 -17.10
C PHE A 79 1.22 -9.11 -18.34
N PRO A 80 1.26 -8.53 -19.55
CA PRO A 80 1.49 -9.31 -20.77
C PRO A 80 2.93 -9.86 -20.83
N PRO A 81 3.19 -10.90 -21.63
CA PRO A 81 4.50 -11.56 -21.72
C PRO A 81 5.52 -10.82 -22.61
N TYR A 82 5.34 -9.53 -22.91
CA TYR A 82 6.16 -8.75 -23.83
C TYR A 82 6.50 -7.36 -23.28
N SER A 83 7.33 -6.58 -23.98
CA SER A 83 7.76 -5.24 -23.57
C SER A 83 6.57 -4.31 -23.34
N LEU A 84 6.61 -3.58 -22.23
CA LEU A 84 5.46 -2.82 -21.75
C LEU A 84 5.70 -1.33 -21.75
N PRO A 85 4.69 -0.54 -22.12
CA PRO A 85 4.71 0.88 -21.84
C PRO A 85 4.56 1.11 -20.32
N PRO A 86 5.12 2.20 -19.76
CA PRO A 86 5.09 2.49 -18.32
C PRO A 86 3.70 2.43 -17.67
N GLU A 87 2.66 2.75 -18.43
CA GLU A 87 1.25 2.74 -18.01
C GLU A 87 0.78 1.34 -17.57
N THR A 88 1.45 0.27 -18.01
CA THR A 88 1.08 -1.10 -17.65
C THR A 88 1.27 -1.35 -16.16
N ASP A 89 2.34 -0.84 -15.54
CA ASP A 89 2.55 -0.94 -14.09
C ASP A 89 1.41 -0.25 -13.32
N VAL A 90 0.94 0.90 -13.82
CA VAL A 90 -0.15 1.67 -13.21
C VAL A 90 -1.45 0.88 -13.26
N MET A 91 -1.81 0.37 -14.44
CA MET A 91 -3.01 -0.45 -14.63
C MET A 91 -2.95 -1.73 -13.81
N ALA A 92 -1.78 -2.39 -13.78
CA ALA A 92 -1.59 -3.60 -12.99
C ALA A 92 -1.79 -3.35 -11.50
N PHE A 93 -1.27 -2.24 -10.95
CA PHE A 93 -1.54 -1.89 -9.56
C PHE A 93 -3.00 -1.57 -9.29
N GLN A 94 -3.65 -0.78 -10.14
CA GLN A 94 -5.07 -0.45 -9.97
C GLN A 94 -5.94 -1.72 -9.96
N ALA A 95 -5.71 -2.63 -10.91
CA ALA A 95 -6.43 -3.89 -11.01
C ALA A 95 -6.12 -4.84 -9.84
N THR A 96 -4.85 -4.90 -9.41
CA THR A 96 -4.43 -5.71 -8.26
C THR A 96 -5.08 -5.23 -6.96
N PHE A 97 -5.06 -3.93 -6.69
CA PHE A 97 -5.66 -3.38 -5.47
C PHE A 97 -7.19 -3.56 -5.48
N TYR A 98 -7.83 -3.36 -6.62
CA TYR A 98 -9.25 -3.64 -6.79
C TYR A 98 -9.60 -5.11 -6.51
N GLU A 99 -8.85 -6.07 -7.08
CA GLU A 99 -9.13 -7.49 -6.89
C GLU A 99 -8.82 -7.98 -5.48
N LEU A 100 -7.77 -7.46 -4.84
CA LEU A 100 -7.49 -7.75 -3.43
C LEU A 100 -8.61 -7.25 -2.53
N ASP A 101 -9.09 -6.02 -2.75
CA ASP A 101 -10.22 -5.45 -2.01
C ASP A 101 -11.50 -6.26 -2.22
N ARG A 102 -11.91 -6.43 -3.48
CA ARG A 102 -13.12 -7.17 -3.86
C ARG A 102 -13.15 -8.55 -3.24
N ARG A 103 -12.06 -9.33 -3.38
CA ARG A 103 -12.01 -10.70 -2.88
C ARG A 103 -11.87 -10.80 -1.37
N SER A 104 -11.19 -9.84 -0.72
CA SER A 104 -11.15 -9.78 0.75
C SER A 104 -12.53 -9.52 1.34
N ASN A 105 -13.31 -8.66 0.69
CA ASN A 105 -14.70 -8.35 1.06
C ASN A 105 -15.63 -9.54 0.78
N GLU A 106 -15.48 -10.23 -0.36
CA GLU A 106 -16.21 -11.47 -0.68
C GLU A 106 -15.90 -12.62 0.29
N ALA A 107 -14.67 -12.70 0.80
CA ALA A 107 -14.28 -13.64 1.84
C ALA A 107 -14.90 -13.32 3.22
N GLY A 108 -15.57 -12.17 3.35
CA GLY A 108 -16.30 -11.78 4.57
C GLY A 108 -15.41 -11.24 5.69
N TYR A 109 -14.15 -10.89 5.40
CA TYR A 109 -13.26 -10.32 6.41
C TYR A 109 -13.78 -8.96 6.90
N LYS A 110 -13.71 -8.76 8.23
CA LYS A 110 -14.12 -7.50 8.88
C LYS A 110 -12.95 -6.55 9.16
N SER A 111 -11.72 -7.03 8.96
CA SER A 111 -10.50 -6.22 9.09
C SER A 111 -10.26 -5.43 7.81
N GLY A 112 -9.39 -4.43 7.91
CA GLY A 112 -8.80 -3.75 6.76
C GLY A 112 -7.28 -3.76 6.86
N CYS A 113 -6.62 -3.24 5.83
CA CYS A 113 -5.21 -2.92 5.91
C CYS A 113 -4.84 -1.74 5.02
N THR A 114 -3.84 -0.97 5.44
CA THR A 114 -3.09 -0.10 4.53
C THR A 114 -2.27 -0.96 3.57
N ALA A 115 -1.80 -0.38 2.46
CA ALA A 115 -0.90 -1.06 1.56
C ALA A 115 0.06 -0.06 0.91
N SER A 116 1.36 -0.31 1.06
CA SER A 116 2.41 0.37 0.31
C SER A 116 3.14 -0.66 -0.54
N ALA A 117 3.07 -0.53 -1.86
CA ALA A 117 3.60 -1.49 -2.81
C ALA A 117 4.54 -0.84 -3.83
N ILE A 118 5.53 -1.60 -4.28
CA ILE A 118 6.53 -1.15 -5.25
C ILE A 118 6.69 -2.24 -6.31
N ILE A 119 6.67 -1.84 -7.57
CA ILE A 119 7.06 -2.63 -8.74
C ILE A 119 8.33 -2.02 -9.31
N VAL A 120 9.28 -2.86 -9.67
CA VAL A 120 10.46 -2.49 -10.45
C VAL A 120 10.46 -3.30 -11.73
N THR A 121 10.30 -2.60 -12.85
CA THR A 121 10.31 -3.13 -14.21
C THR A 121 11.44 -2.45 -14.98
N GLY A 122 12.57 -3.14 -15.15
CA GLY A 122 13.77 -2.51 -15.70
C GLY A 122 14.27 -1.36 -14.81
N TRP A 123 14.40 -0.15 -15.37
CA TRP A 123 14.80 1.07 -14.65
C TRP A 123 13.61 1.89 -14.13
N LEU A 124 12.39 1.40 -14.27
CA LEU A 124 11.19 2.06 -13.77
C LEU A 124 10.84 1.49 -12.41
N ALA A 125 10.64 2.36 -11.42
CA ALA A 125 9.96 2.02 -10.19
C ALA A 125 8.58 2.67 -10.18
N THR A 126 7.56 1.87 -9.93
CA THR A 126 6.18 2.31 -9.74
C THR A 126 5.81 2.05 -8.28
N VAL A 127 5.34 3.07 -7.57
CA VAL A 127 4.95 3.01 -6.15
C VAL A 127 3.46 3.24 -6.05
N ALA A 128 2.74 2.34 -5.37
CA ALA A 128 1.31 2.45 -5.09
C ALA A 128 1.08 2.52 -3.57
N ASN A 129 0.21 3.42 -3.12
CA ASN A 129 -0.11 3.58 -1.70
C ASN A 129 -1.61 3.76 -1.45
N VAL A 130 -2.14 3.04 -0.45
CA VAL A 130 -3.36 3.36 0.29
C VAL A 130 -3.03 3.33 1.78
N GLY A 131 -3.60 4.25 2.56
CA GLY A 131 -3.30 4.39 3.99
C GLY A 131 -2.25 5.45 4.30
N ASP A 132 -1.77 5.46 5.53
CA ASP A 132 -0.97 6.55 6.13
C ASP A 132 0.53 6.26 6.24
N SER A 133 0.99 5.17 5.63
CA SER A 133 2.43 4.90 5.51
C SER A 133 3.06 5.74 4.42
N ASP A 134 4.29 6.19 4.67
CA ASP A 134 5.10 6.88 3.68
C ASP A 134 6.09 5.93 3.02
N VAL A 135 6.25 6.05 1.70
CA VAL A 135 7.33 5.44 0.92
C VAL A 135 8.29 6.54 0.52
N MET A 136 9.53 6.40 0.95
CA MET A 136 10.61 7.33 0.69
C MET A 136 11.59 6.69 -0.29
N VAL A 137 11.96 7.44 -1.33
CA VAL A 137 13.11 7.10 -2.17
C VAL A 137 14.33 7.86 -1.68
N GLN A 138 15.46 7.16 -1.62
CA GLN A 138 16.77 7.72 -1.35
C GLN A 138 17.73 7.35 -2.48
N THR A 139 18.32 8.36 -3.10
CA THR A 139 19.39 8.24 -4.11
C THR A 139 20.67 8.87 -3.56
N LEU A 140 21.74 8.94 -4.37
CA LEU A 140 22.93 9.72 -4.01
C LEU A 140 22.68 11.23 -4.00
N ALA A 141 21.67 11.70 -4.75
CA ALA A 141 21.40 13.13 -4.92
C ALA A 141 20.34 13.66 -3.95
N GLU A 142 19.34 12.85 -3.62
CA GLU A 142 18.18 13.30 -2.85
C GLU A 142 17.51 12.21 -2.02
N GLN A 143 16.67 12.65 -1.09
CA GLN A 143 15.72 11.83 -0.37
C GLN A 143 14.35 12.53 -0.38
N ARG A 144 13.31 11.84 -0.85
CA ARG A 144 11.95 12.41 -0.92
C ARG A 144 10.87 11.35 -0.74
N ILE A 145 9.70 11.78 -0.27
CA ILE A 145 8.50 10.95 -0.22
C ILE A 145 7.95 10.80 -1.65
N VAL A 146 7.59 9.57 -2.01
CA VAL A 146 7.03 9.18 -3.32
C VAL A 146 5.65 8.55 -3.20
N SER A 147 5.15 8.34 -1.98
CA SER A 147 3.76 7.98 -1.70
C SER A 147 2.92 9.23 -1.45
N HIS A 148 1.60 9.01 -1.41
CA HIS A 148 0.65 9.99 -0.90
C HIS A 148 0.03 9.47 0.39
N ASN A 149 0.02 10.29 1.45
CA ASN A 149 -0.46 9.88 2.77
C ASN A 149 -1.98 10.06 2.88
N HIS A 150 -2.69 9.00 3.25
CA HIS A 150 -4.16 8.99 3.33
C HIS A 150 -4.68 9.13 4.76
N ARG A 151 -3.86 9.55 5.71
CA ARG A 151 -4.34 9.92 7.04
C ARG A 151 -5.37 11.04 6.92
N ILE A 152 -6.51 10.90 7.60
CA ILE A 152 -7.56 11.91 7.53
C ILE A 152 -7.03 13.22 8.10
N GLY A 153 -7.07 14.28 7.29
CA GLY A 153 -6.52 15.60 7.60
C GLY A 153 -5.07 15.82 7.13
N ALA A 154 -4.41 14.83 6.53
CA ALA A 154 -3.14 15.02 5.84
C ALA A 154 -3.31 15.54 4.39
N ASP A 155 -4.48 15.25 3.79
CA ASP A 155 -4.87 15.75 2.47
C ASP A 155 -6.28 16.36 2.53
N ASP A 156 -6.36 17.63 2.18
CA ASP A 156 -7.60 18.39 2.12
C ASP A 156 -8.56 17.87 1.04
N GLN A 157 -8.04 17.28 -0.05
CA GLN A 157 -8.87 16.71 -1.12
C GLN A 157 -9.55 15.41 -0.65
N GLU A 158 -8.83 14.50 0.03
CA GLU A 158 -9.45 13.33 0.65
C GLU A 158 -10.47 13.72 1.73
N LEU A 159 -10.17 14.74 2.55
CA LEU A 159 -11.13 15.21 3.55
C LEU A 159 -12.39 15.81 2.90
N LEU A 160 -12.23 16.57 1.82
CA LEU A 160 -13.34 17.12 1.05
C LEU A 160 -14.17 16.00 0.40
N ARG A 161 -13.52 14.99 -0.18
CA ARG A 161 -14.17 13.81 -0.76
C ARG A 161 -15.04 13.12 0.28
N LEU A 162 -14.48 12.79 1.45
CA LEU A 162 -15.22 12.16 2.55
C LEU A 162 -16.44 12.99 2.98
N LYS A 163 -16.27 14.31 3.16
CA LYS A 163 -17.38 15.21 3.52
C LYS A 163 -18.45 15.24 2.42
N SER A 164 -18.05 15.30 1.16
CA SER A 164 -18.97 15.36 0.01
C SER A 164 -19.81 14.08 -0.15
N GLU A 165 -19.26 12.93 0.25
CA GLU A 165 -19.96 11.65 0.25
C GLU A 165 -20.86 11.47 1.48
N GLY A 166 -20.82 12.39 2.45
CA GLY A 166 -21.59 12.34 3.69
C GLY A 166 -20.96 11.48 4.79
N ALA A 167 -19.65 11.23 4.73
CA ALA A 167 -18.96 10.47 5.78
C ALA A 167 -18.97 11.22 7.12
N HIS A 168 -19.21 10.50 8.21
CA HIS A 168 -19.05 11.06 9.55
C HIS A 168 -17.56 11.08 9.92
N VAL A 169 -16.93 12.25 9.78
CA VAL A 169 -15.54 12.49 10.17
C VAL A 169 -15.49 13.36 11.43
N ALA A 170 -14.91 12.83 12.50
CA ALA A 170 -14.76 13.53 13.77
C ALA A 170 -13.53 13.00 14.54
N GLN A 171 -12.98 13.83 15.42
CA GLN A 171 -12.03 13.37 16.44
C GLN A 171 -12.73 12.47 17.47
N LEU A 172 -11.96 11.83 18.34
CA LEU A 172 -12.51 11.05 19.44
C LEU A 172 -13.08 12.00 20.51
N SER A 173 -14.19 11.65 21.15
CA SER A 173 -14.69 12.42 22.31
C SER A 173 -13.67 12.41 23.45
N THR A 174 -13.72 13.44 24.31
CA THR A 174 -12.88 13.57 25.51
C THR A 174 -13.00 12.38 26.47
N ASN A 175 -14.14 11.67 26.46
CA ASN A 175 -14.35 10.45 27.25
C ASN A 175 -13.75 9.18 26.61
N LEU A 176 -13.04 9.33 25.47
CA LEU A 176 -12.42 8.28 24.66
C LEU A 176 -13.38 7.26 24.07
N ARG A 177 -14.69 7.58 23.99
CA ARG A 177 -15.75 6.70 23.48
C ARG A 177 -16.46 7.37 22.32
N GLY A 178 -16.15 6.93 21.11
CA GLY A 178 -16.88 7.37 19.92
C GLY A 178 -16.48 8.77 19.42
N PRO A 179 -17.20 9.29 18.41
CA PRO A 179 -16.95 10.61 17.84
C PRO A 179 -17.24 11.71 18.86
N ALA A 180 -16.44 12.78 18.84
CA ALA A 180 -16.78 14.02 19.52
C ALA A 180 -18.08 14.60 18.94
N SER A 181 -18.95 15.14 19.81
CA SER A 181 -20.20 15.75 19.40
C SER A 181 -19.96 17.08 18.69
N THR A 182 -20.93 17.56 17.90
CA THR A 182 -20.84 18.89 17.29
C THR A 182 -20.69 19.96 18.37
N GLY A 183 -19.59 20.71 18.32
CA GLY A 183 -19.27 21.76 19.31
C GLY A 183 -18.54 21.26 20.56
N GLU A 184 -18.22 19.97 20.66
CA GLU A 184 -17.32 19.41 21.68
C GLU A 184 -15.86 19.47 21.18
N ASP A 185 -14.93 19.82 22.08
CA ASP A 185 -13.50 19.67 21.80
C ASP A 185 -13.14 18.19 21.71
N GLY A 186 -12.66 17.72 20.56
CA GLY A 186 -12.21 16.35 20.38
C GLY A 186 -10.72 16.14 20.72
N VAL A 187 -10.33 14.87 20.86
CA VAL A 187 -8.93 14.48 21.11
C VAL A 187 -8.36 13.60 19.99
N GLY A 188 -7.06 13.76 19.73
CA GLY A 188 -6.32 12.96 18.76
C GLY A 188 -6.58 13.34 17.29
N SER A 189 -6.20 12.46 16.37
CA SER A 189 -6.41 12.69 14.93
C SER A 189 -7.88 12.51 14.53
N LEU A 190 -8.26 13.11 13.40
CA LEU A 190 -9.54 12.87 12.77
C LEU A 190 -9.72 11.38 12.43
N ARG A 191 -10.96 10.91 12.55
CA ARG A 191 -11.36 9.54 12.29
C ARG A 191 -12.67 9.51 11.52
N ILE A 192 -12.84 8.50 10.68
CA ILE A 192 -14.11 8.17 10.04
C ILE A 192 -14.88 7.17 10.91
N TRP A 193 -16.19 7.40 11.02
CA TRP A 193 -17.12 6.62 11.83
C TRP A 193 -18.21 5.95 10.98
N PRO A 194 -18.70 4.76 11.36
CA PRO A 194 -18.38 3.98 12.57
C PRO A 194 -16.99 3.32 12.54
N GLY A 195 -16.49 2.87 13.69
CA GLY A 195 -15.22 2.14 13.80
C GLY A 195 -13.99 3.00 14.13
N GLY A 196 -14.03 4.31 13.84
CA GLY A 196 -12.99 5.25 14.27
C GLY A 196 -11.67 5.07 13.52
N LEU A 197 -11.72 4.75 12.22
CA LEU A 197 -10.54 4.56 11.38
C LEU A 197 -9.87 5.90 11.06
N ALA A 198 -8.54 5.97 11.10
CA ALA A 198 -7.79 7.23 10.91
C ALA A 198 -7.32 7.48 9.46
N VAL A 199 -7.65 6.57 8.53
CA VAL A 199 -7.25 6.64 7.12
C VAL A 199 -8.47 6.74 6.21
N SER A 200 -8.30 7.42 5.08
CA SER A 200 -9.34 7.65 4.06
C SER A 200 -9.33 6.60 2.93
N ARG A 201 -8.26 5.81 2.82
CA ARG A 201 -8.10 4.73 1.84
C ARG A 201 -7.43 3.52 2.50
N ALA A 202 -7.94 2.34 2.19
CA ALA A 202 -7.46 1.05 2.68
C ALA A 202 -8.02 -0.08 1.80
N ILE A 203 -7.46 -1.28 1.94
CA ILE A 203 -8.05 -2.52 1.40
C ILE A 203 -8.93 -3.15 2.49
N GLY A 204 -10.13 -3.60 2.14
CA GLY A 204 -11.09 -4.20 3.06
C GLY A 204 -12.04 -3.15 3.65
N ASP A 205 -12.23 -3.17 4.97
CA ASP A 205 -13.14 -2.24 5.68
C ASP A 205 -14.55 -2.20 5.08
N ALA A 206 -15.14 -3.35 4.77
CA ALA A 206 -16.43 -3.47 4.07
C ALA A 206 -17.55 -2.54 4.58
N VAL A 207 -17.62 -2.29 5.89
CA VAL A 207 -18.60 -1.40 6.54
C VAL A 207 -18.44 0.06 6.10
N LEU A 208 -17.21 0.47 5.76
CA LEU A 208 -16.82 1.80 5.32
C LEU A 208 -16.53 1.86 3.82
N SER A 209 -16.76 0.79 3.05
CA SER A 209 -16.40 0.68 1.62
C SER A 209 -16.94 1.80 0.71
N ARG A 210 -18.03 2.48 1.12
CA ARG A 210 -18.54 3.67 0.42
C ARG A 210 -17.55 4.84 0.46
N HIS A 211 -16.73 4.94 1.51
CA HIS A 211 -15.89 6.10 1.83
C HIS A 211 -14.40 5.76 1.86
N VAL A 212 -14.07 4.59 2.40
CA VAL A 212 -12.71 4.05 2.46
C VAL A 212 -12.52 3.16 1.26
N ILE A 213 -11.81 3.68 0.26
CA ILE A 213 -11.64 3.03 -1.04
C ILE A 213 -10.24 2.47 -1.20
N ALA A 214 -10.11 1.34 -1.92
CA ALA A 214 -8.83 0.71 -2.21
C ALA A 214 -8.11 1.30 -3.44
N VAL A 215 -8.47 2.51 -3.88
CA VAL A 215 -7.85 3.15 -5.05
C VAL A 215 -6.48 3.74 -4.66
N PRO A 216 -5.35 3.18 -5.14
CA PRO A 216 -4.04 3.67 -4.75
C PRO A 216 -3.70 5.00 -5.42
N HIS A 217 -2.97 5.86 -4.70
CA HIS A 217 -2.15 6.87 -5.35
C HIS A 217 -0.89 6.21 -5.89
N ILE A 218 -0.58 6.48 -7.16
CA ILE A 218 0.52 5.85 -7.88
C ILE A 218 1.52 6.91 -8.35
N THR A 219 2.80 6.68 -8.04
CA THR A 219 3.92 7.52 -8.48
C THR A 219 4.92 6.68 -9.26
N GLN A 220 5.36 7.17 -10.41
CA GLN A 220 6.40 6.54 -11.22
C GLN A 220 7.68 7.35 -11.19
N LEU A 221 8.81 6.66 -11.12
CA LEU A 221 10.13 7.28 -11.14
C LEU A 221 11.14 6.38 -11.85
N ARG A 222 12.05 7.03 -12.59
CA ARG A 222 13.20 6.36 -13.18
C ARG A 222 14.30 6.21 -12.12
N ILE A 223 14.76 4.99 -11.93
CA ILE A 223 15.89 4.68 -11.07
C ILE A 223 17.17 5.23 -11.74
N PRO A 224 17.98 6.04 -11.05
CA PRO A 224 19.24 6.52 -11.62
C PRO A 224 20.25 5.38 -11.74
N GLY A 225 21.23 5.52 -12.65
CA GLY A 225 22.29 4.51 -12.84
C GLY A 225 23.13 4.22 -11.59
N THR A 226 23.16 5.17 -10.64
CA THR A 226 23.80 5.03 -9.32
C THR A 226 22.98 4.18 -8.32
N GLY A 227 21.75 3.79 -8.69
CA GLY A 227 20.82 3.06 -7.85
C GLY A 227 19.95 3.94 -6.94
N ALA A 228 18.94 3.32 -6.34
CA ALA A 228 18.03 3.93 -5.38
C ALA A 228 17.65 2.92 -4.29
N ARG A 229 17.34 3.43 -3.10
CA ARG A 229 16.78 2.66 -1.98
C ARG A 229 15.39 3.18 -1.68
N PHE A 230 14.42 2.28 -1.60
CA PHE A 230 13.06 2.58 -1.16
C PHE A 230 12.87 2.13 0.28
N ILE A 231 12.30 3.00 1.10
CA ILE A 231 12.10 2.77 2.53
C ILE A 231 10.66 3.11 2.85
N ARG A 232 9.91 2.14 3.41
CA ARG A 232 8.62 2.41 4.02
C ARG A 232 8.82 2.91 5.45
N ARG A 233 8.18 4.01 5.81
CA ARG A 233 8.13 4.57 7.18
C ARG A 233 6.70 4.60 7.69
N PHE A 234 6.57 4.36 8.99
CA PHE A 234 5.38 4.57 9.80
C PHE A 234 5.55 5.83 10.64
#